data_AF-A0A183DJK5-F1
#
_entry.id   AF-A0A183DJK5-F1
#
_cell.length_a   1.000
_cell.length_b   1.000
_cell.length_c   1.000
_cell.angle_alpha   90.00
_cell.angle_beta   90.00
_cell.angle_gamma   90.00
#
_symmetry.space_group_name_H-M   'P 1'
#
loop_
_entity.id
_entity.type
_entity.pdbx_description
1 polymer ?
#
loop_
_entity_poly.entity_id
_entity_poly.type
_entity_poly.pdbx_seq_one_letter_code
_entity_poly.pdbx_strand_id
1 'polypeptide(L)' 'MDKRIELELRGRERSEVTELNLDNCRTTTIIGLTDEFKKLQNLSMINVGLTSLKVNRNEMFQQWQITI' A
#
# COMPACT_ATOMS: atom_id res chain seq x y z
N MET A 1 -4.34 4.20 -8.65
CA MET A 1 -3.88 4.22 -7.25
C MET A 1 -2.77 5.25 -7.02
N ASP A 2 -1.81 5.37 -7.94
CA ASP A 2 -0.66 6.29 -7.89
C ASP A 2 -0.97 7.74 -7.40
N LYS A 3 -1.96 8.42 -7.98
CA LYS A 3 -2.38 9.77 -7.52
C LYS A 3 -2.82 9.83 -6.05
N ARG A 4 -3.46 8.77 -5.54
CA ARG A 4 -3.88 8.73 -4.13
C ARG A 4 -2.68 8.55 -3.22
N ILE A 5 -1.74 7.69 -3.62
CA ILE A 5 -0.48 7.51 -2.91
C ILE A 5 0.25 8.86 -2.82
N GLU A 6 0.37 9.61 -3.93
CA GLU A 6 1.01 10.93 -3.92
C GLU A 6 0.34 11.92 -2.95
N LEU A 7 -0.99 11.92 -2.87
CA LEU A 7 -1.73 12.72 -1.90
C LEU A 7 -1.47 12.30 -0.44
N GLU A 8 -1.40 11.00 -0.16
CA GLU A 8 -1.11 10.46 1.18
C GLU A 8 0.35 10.70 1.61
N LEU A 9 1.28 10.71 0.64
CA LEU A 9 2.68 11.05 0.88
C LEU A 9 2.80 12.49 1.41
N ARG A 10 1.92 13.41 0.98
CA ARG A 10 1.97 14.85 1.35
C ARG A 10 3.34 15.47 1.07
N GLY A 11 4.00 15.03 0.01
CA GLY A 11 5.37 15.44 -0.34
C GLY A 11 6.49 14.75 0.45
N ARG A 12 6.18 13.78 1.32
CA ARG A 12 7.19 12.91 1.95
C ARG A 12 7.71 11.87 0.98
N GLU A 13 8.94 11.45 1.19
CA GLU A 13 9.55 10.40 0.39
C GLU A 13 8.91 9.03 0.71
N ARG A 14 8.70 8.19 -0.31
CA ARG A 14 8.07 6.87 -0.18
C ARG A 14 8.78 5.97 0.84
N SER A 15 10.10 6.11 0.94
CA SER A 15 10.97 5.38 1.86
C SER A 15 10.78 5.78 3.33
N GLU A 16 10.21 6.96 3.60
CA GLU A 16 9.99 7.47 4.96
C GLU A 16 8.56 7.28 5.45
N VAL A 17 7.65 6.83 4.59
CA VAL A 17 6.24 6.66 4.94
C VAL A 17 6.05 5.36 5.71
N THR A 18 5.59 5.51 6.94
CA THR A 18 5.30 4.40 7.87
C THR A 18 3.87 3.92 7.80
N GLU A 19 2.94 4.78 7.36
CA GLU A 19 1.52 4.46 7.29
C GLU A 19 0.92 5.00 5.99
N LEU A 20 0.12 4.18 5.32
CA LEU A 20 -0.54 4.53 4.06
C LEU A 20 -2.02 4.10 4.10
N ASN A 21 -2.93 5.06 3.96
CA ASN A 21 -4.36 4.77 3.87
C ASN A 21 -4.86 4.94 2.43
N LEU A 22 -5.35 3.85 1.84
CA LEU A 22 -5.88 3.82 0.48
C LEU A 22 -7.34 3.37 0.43
N ASP A 23 -8.11 3.67 1.48
CA ASP A 23 -9.51 3.29 1.59
C ASP A 23 -10.36 3.93 0.49
N ASN A 24 -11.40 3.22 0.06
CA ASN A 24 -12.32 3.61 -1.02
C ASN A 24 -11.65 3.83 -2.38
N CYS A 25 -10.45 3.26 -2.61
CA CYS A 25 -9.79 3.33 -3.91
C CYS A 25 -10.46 2.38 -4.93
N ARG A 26 -11.13 2.94 -5.93
CA ARG A 26 -11.76 2.19 -7.04
C ARG A 26 -10.74 1.85 -8.13
N THR A 27 -9.67 1.15 -7.77
CA THR A 27 -8.61 0.74 -8.70
C THR A 27 -8.63 -0.78 -8.81
N THR A 28 -8.58 -1.30 -10.03
CA THR A 28 -8.52 -2.75 -10.30
C THR A 28 -7.11 -3.30 -10.14
N THR A 29 -6.11 -2.43 -10.28
CA THR A 29 -4.68 -2.76 -10.16
C THR A 29 -4.01 -1.84 -9.15
N ILE A 30 -3.12 -2.39 -8.33
CA ILE A 30 -2.22 -1.63 -7.46
C ILE A 30 -1.06 -1.12 -8.33
N ILE A 31 -1.02 0.20 -8.53
CA ILE A 31 0.04 0.88 -9.27
C ILE A 31 0.62 1.94 -8.33
N GLY A 32 1.94 1.91 -8.13
CA GLY A 32 2.65 2.87 -7.27
C GLY A 32 2.98 2.37 -5.86
N LEU A 33 2.55 1.16 -5.48
CA LEU A 33 2.94 0.49 -4.23
C LEU A 33 4.08 -0.49 -4.57
N THR A 34 5.30 0.03 -4.53
CA THR A 34 6.54 -0.65 -4.94
C THR A 34 7.40 -0.95 -3.71
N ASP A 35 8.55 -1.62 -3.90
CA ASP A 35 9.56 -1.82 -2.84
C ASP A 35 10.17 -0.50 -2.30
N GLU A 36 9.82 0.64 -2.88
CA GLU A 36 10.22 1.97 -2.40
C GLU A 36 9.67 2.29 -1.01
N PHE A 37 8.59 1.62 -0.58
CA PHE A 37 7.95 1.77 0.73
C PHE A 37 8.66 0.97 1.82
N LYS A 38 9.95 1.26 2.05
CA LYS A 38 10.82 0.46 2.94
C LYS A 38 10.45 0.52 4.42
N LYS A 39 9.90 1.64 4.89
CA LYS A 39 9.51 1.83 6.29
C LYS A 39 8.01 1.66 6.53
N LEU A 40 7.25 1.23 5.53
CA LEU A 40 5.80 1.11 5.63
C LEU A 40 5.42 -0.03 6.58
N GLN A 41 4.85 0.34 7.72
CA GLN A 41 4.39 -0.57 8.76
C GLN A 41 2.90 -0.83 8.62
N ASN A 42 2.10 0.21 8.37
CA ASN A 42 0.65 0.10 8.31
C ASN A 42 0.14 0.43 6.91
N LEU A 43 -0.64 -0.48 6.33
CA LEU A 43 -1.30 -0.29 5.04
C LEU A 43 -2.80 -0.59 5.20
N SER A 44 -3.64 0.43 5.04
CA SER A 44 -5.10 0.27 5.02
C SER A 44 -5.61 0.28 3.59
N MET A 45 -6.41 -0.72 3.24
CA MET A 45 -7.03 -0.88 1.93
C MET A 45 -8.46 -1.44 2.09
N ILE A 46 -9.37 -0.62 2.60
CA ILE A 46 -10.77 -1.00 2.82
C ILE A 46 -11.64 -0.55 1.65
N ASN A 47 -12.61 -1.38 1.25
CA ASN A 47 -13.55 -1.08 0.16
C ASN A 47 -12.84 -0.69 -1.16
N VAL A 48 -11.72 -1.36 -1.44
CA VAL A 48 -10.97 -1.20 -2.68
C VAL A 48 -11.44 -2.24 -3.68
N GLY A 49 -11.65 -1.83 -4.93
CA GLY A 49 -12.12 -2.71 -6.01
C GLY A 49 -11.03 -3.65 -6.57
N LEU A 50 -10.11 -4.11 -5.71
CA LEU A 50 -8.96 -4.90 -6.11
C LEU A 50 -9.36 -6.34 -6.39
N THR A 51 -9.00 -6.83 -7.57
CA THR A 51 -9.18 -8.24 -7.94
C THR A 51 -7.93 -9.08 -7.67
N SER A 52 -6.75 -8.45 -7.53
CA SER A 52 -5.50 -9.15 -7.26
C SER A 52 -4.51 -8.26 -6.50
N LEU A 53 -3.87 -8.83 -5.48
CA LEU A 53 -2.84 -8.20 -4.65
C LEU A 53 -1.54 -9.00 -4.80
N LYS A 54 -0.52 -8.39 -5.41
CA LYS A 54 0.82 -8.97 -5.53
C LYS A 54 1.77 -8.25 -4.58
N VAL A 55 2.01 -8.83 -3.41
CA VAL A 55 3.04 -8.35 -2.47
C VAL A 55 4.31 -9.14 -2.72
N ASN A 56 5.36 -8.49 -3.21
CA ASN A 56 6.67 -9.10 -3.34
C ASN A 56 7.39 -9.00 -1.99
N ARG A 57 7.06 -9.90 -1.07
CA ARG A 57 7.59 -9.90 0.29
C ARG A 57 8.96 -10.61 0.26
N ASN A 58 10.05 -9.85 0.21
CA ASN A 58 11.36 -10.40 0.54
C ASN A 58 11.31 -10.94 1.98
N GLU A 59 11.75 -12.17 2.13
CA GLU A 59 11.70 -12.98 3.35
C GLU A 59 12.22 -12.20 4.55
N MET A 60 11.37 -11.92 5.56
CA MET A 60 11.75 -11.71 6.98
C MET A 60 10.58 -11.28 7.91
N PHE A 61 9.34 -11.10 7.44
CA PHE A 61 8.23 -10.80 8.37
C PHE A 61 6.99 -11.69 8.15
N GLN A 62 6.88 -12.68 9.04
CA GLN A 62 5.66 -13.39 9.40
C GLN A 62 4.57 -12.40 9.80
N GLN A 63 3.32 -12.77 9.52
CA GLN A 63 2.09 -12.17 10.06
C GLN A 63 1.61 -10.85 9.42
N TRP A 64 0.99 -10.97 8.25
CA TRP A 64 -0.15 -10.10 7.93
C TRP A 64 -1.28 -10.99 7.44
N GLN A 65 -2.23 -11.31 8.32
CA GLN A 65 -3.51 -11.88 7.89
C GLN A 65 -4.40 -10.73 7.44
N ILE A 66 -4.68 -10.67 6.14
CA ILE A 66 -5.77 -9.83 5.64
C ILE A 66 -7.03 -10.68 5.77
N THR A 67 -7.84 -10.40 6.78
CA THR A 67 -9.21 -10.92 6.86
C THR A 67 -10.05 -10.10 5.89
N ILE A 68 -10.64 -10.79 4.89
CA ILE A 68 -11.60 -10.23 3.94
C ILE A 68 -12.96 -10.10 4.63
#